data_AF-A0A7L4MRK0-F1
#
_entry.id   AF-A0A7L4MRK0-F1
#
_cell.length_a   1.000
_cell.length_b   1.000
_cell.length_c   1.000
_cell.angle_alpha   90.00
_cell.angle_beta   90.00
_cell.angle_gamma   90.00
#
_symmetry.space_group_name_H-M   'P 1'
#
loop_
_entity.id
_entity.type
_entity.pdbx_description
1 polymer ?
#
loop_
_entity_poly.entity_id
_entity_poly.type
_entity_poly.pdbx_seq_one_letter_code
_entity_poly.pdbx_strand_id
1 'polypeptide(L)'
;LDLWCFDVFALNRVTEDHSLRTIVFELFTRHNLNSRFKIPSVFLTTLLDALEAGYGKYRNPYHNQVHAADVTQTVHCFLLRTGMLVRGRQGGSRGGPGLCLGPGPVVGGQRWSCWSRGCLLPRRHRHLATALSPWQWHQDDGDRVTYGLGGGHRWAHRRGPFPRIDKSKVLSLLLHAADISHPTKQWSVHSRWTKALMEEFFRQGDKEAELGLPFSPLCDRTSTLVAQSQIGFIDFIVEPTFSVLTDVAEKMVLPLAEDRTKAKGNPAASQQASSQWRQTSLDEHLELGDVKADLAGFRSTWAKYIQENKQKWKERAASGITNQASIEELSPCEEQAPPAPGRHKQNGDVE
;
A
#
# COMPACT_ATOMS: atom_id res chain seq x y z
N LEU A 1 10.74 8.49 -1.04
CA LEU A 1 9.28 8.36 -0.88
C LEU A 1 8.57 7.74 -2.09
N ASP A 2 9.03 7.96 -3.33
CA ASP A 2 8.34 7.42 -4.52
C ASP A 2 8.72 5.99 -4.90
N LEU A 3 9.81 5.50 -4.31
CA LEU A 3 10.41 4.23 -4.67
C LEU A 3 9.83 3.09 -3.84
N TRP A 4 9.76 1.92 -4.45
CA TRP A 4 9.33 0.68 -3.80
C TRP A 4 10.28 0.26 -2.67
N CYS A 5 11.58 0.52 -2.82
CA CYS A 5 12.61 0.22 -1.83
C CYS A 5 12.66 1.24 -0.67
N PHE A 6 11.63 2.05 -0.49
CA PHE A 6 11.55 2.96 0.65
C PHE A 6 11.53 2.18 1.97
N ASP A 7 12.45 2.53 2.87
CA ASP A 7 12.54 1.93 4.21
C ASP A 7 11.84 2.85 5.24
N VAL A 8 10.61 2.47 5.60
CA VAL A 8 9.81 3.17 6.61
C VAL A 8 10.46 3.13 7.99
N PHE A 9 11.21 2.07 8.32
CA PHE A 9 11.88 1.96 9.59
C PHE A 9 13.09 2.89 9.67
N ALA A 10 13.83 3.06 8.56
CA ALA A 10 14.89 4.06 8.48
C ALA A 10 14.33 5.47 8.67
N LEU A 11 13.21 5.79 8.02
CA LEU A 11 12.53 7.07 8.24
C LEU A 11 12.13 7.24 9.71
N ASN A 12 11.53 6.21 10.31
CA ASN A 12 11.09 6.28 11.69
C ASN A 12 12.23 6.55 12.68
N ARG A 13 13.43 5.98 12.43
CA ARG A 13 14.62 6.28 13.25
C ARG A 13 15.06 7.74 13.11
N VAL A 14 15.18 8.25 11.89
CA VAL A 14 15.70 9.62 11.66
C VAL A 14 14.70 10.71 12.02
N THR A 15 13.43 10.35 12.18
CA THR A 15 12.35 11.27 12.59
C THR A 15 11.97 11.12 14.06
N GLU A 16 12.74 10.35 14.84
CA GLU A 16 12.51 10.14 16.28
C GLU A 16 11.08 9.65 16.57
N ASP A 17 10.66 8.57 15.90
CA ASP A 17 9.33 7.95 16.02
C ASP A 17 8.16 8.77 15.44
N HIS A 18 8.43 9.73 14.56
CA HIS A 18 7.42 10.55 13.87
C HIS A 18 7.28 10.24 12.37
N SER A 19 7.36 8.96 11.99
CA SER A 19 7.30 8.56 10.57
C SER A 19 5.97 8.89 9.91
N LEU A 20 4.84 8.68 10.62
CA LEU A 20 3.50 8.91 10.07
C LEU A 20 3.26 10.40 9.79
N ARG A 21 3.53 11.26 10.77
CA ARG A 21 3.43 12.71 10.62
C ARG A 21 4.27 13.20 9.45
N THR A 22 5.52 12.74 9.38
CA THR A 22 6.46 13.16 8.35
C THR A 22 5.99 12.77 6.96
N ILE A 23 5.57 11.51 6.75
CA ILE A 23 5.07 11.05 5.45
C ILE A 23 3.80 11.79 5.05
N VAL A 24 2.83 11.93 5.95
CA VAL A 24 1.56 12.58 5.62
C VAL A 24 1.79 14.05 5.26
N PHE A 25 2.58 14.78 6.05
CA PHE A 25 2.87 16.18 5.78
C PHE A 25 3.59 16.37 4.43
N GLU A 26 4.58 15.52 4.14
CA GLU A 26 5.34 15.58 2.90
C GLU A 26 4.44 15.24 1.69
N LEU A 27 3.61 14.20 1.77
CA LEU A 27 2.69 13.85 0.68
C LEU A 27 1.62 14.93 0.45
N PHE A 28 1.09 15.54 1.52
CA PHE A 28 0.15 16.66 1.40
C PHE A 28 0.79 17.87 0.70
N THR A 29 2.06 18.12 0.98
CA THR A 29 2.83 19.20 0.36
C THR A 29 3.11 18.89 -1.12
N ARG A 30 3.65 17.70 -1.42
CA ARG A 30 4.00 17.29 -2.78
C ARG A 30 2.80 17.22 -3.72
N HIS A 31 1.65 16.76 -3.23
CA HIS A 31 0.40 16.72 -4.00
C HIS A 31 -0.39 18.04 -3.94
N ASN A 32 0.17 19.08 -3.31
CA ASN A 32 -0.43 20.40 -3.16
C ASN A 32 -1.83 20.38 -2.52
N LEU A 33 -2.10 19.41 -1.65
CA LEU A 33 -3.39 19.22 -0.99
C LEU A 33 -3.67 20.34 0.02
N ASN A 34 -2.62 20.81 0.71
CA ASN A 34 -2.71 21.91 1.67
C ASN A 34 -3.30 23.17 1.03
N SER A 35 -2.71 23.62 -0.07
CA SER A 35 -3.18 24.81 -0.79
C SER A 35 -4.54 24.55 -1.47
N ARG A 36 -4.71 23.36 -2.06
CA ARG A 36 -5.93 23.01 -2.81
C ARG A 36 -7.18 22.97 -1.94
N PHE A 37 -7.06 22.48 -0.71
CA PHE A 37 -8.15 22.36 0.25
C PHE A 37 -8.09 23.42 1.37
N LYS A 38 -7.14 24.36 1.29
CA LYS A 38 -6.90 25.41 2.28
C LYS A 38 -6.76 24.86 3.71
N ILE A 39 -6.00 23.77 3.85
CA ILE A 39 -5.77 23.11 5.13
C ILE A 39 -4.74 23.93 5.93
N PRO A 40 -5.09 24.47 7.11
CA PRO A 40 -4.13 25.19 7.94
C PRO A 40 -3.03 24.24 8.44
N SER A 41 -1.76 24.66 8.32
CA SER A 41 -0.62 23.84 8.76
C SER A 41 -0.70 23.47 10.23
N VAL A 42 -1.08 24.43 11.09
CA VAL A 42 -1.26 24.21 12.54
C VAL A 42 -2.30 23.13 12.82
N PHE A 43 -3.42 23.13 12.08
CA PHE A 43 -4.45 22.11 12.23
C PHE A 43 -3.93 20.73 11.81
N LEU A 44 -3.24 20.65 10.67
CA LEU A 44 -2.69 19.39 10.18
C LEU A 44 -1.65 18.81 11.15
N THR A 45 -0.74 19.62 11.67
CA THR A 45 0.24 19.18 12.69
C THR A 45 -0.45 18.66 13.94
N THR A 46 -1.40 19.43 14.49
CA THR A 46 -2.14 19.03 15.71
C THR A 46 -2.90 17.73 15.50
N LEU A 47 -3.53 17.56 14.32
CA LEU A 47 -4.24 16.34 13.95
C LEU A 47 -3.28 15.15 13.88
N LEU A 48 -2.11 15.31 13.27
CA LEU A 48 -1.12 14.24 13.10
C LEU A 48 -0.49 13.84 14.43
N ASP A 49 -0.19 14.80 15.31
CA ASP A 49 0.32 14.51 16.65
C ASP A 49 -0.72 13.71 17.47
N ALA A 50 -2.00 14.09 17.40
CA ALA A 50 -3.09 13.34 18.04
C ALA A 50 -3.28 11.94 17.42
N LEU A 51 -3.08 11.80 16.11
CA LEU A 51 -3.19 10.53 15.41
C LEU A 51 -2.06 9.56 15.83
N GLU A 52 -0.81 10.02 15.84
CA GLU A 52 0.35 9.23 16.30
C GLU A 52 0.18 8.79 17.76
N ALA A 53 -0.24 9.71 18.63
CA ALA A 53 -0.57 9.38 20.03
C ALA A 53 -1.66 8.29 20.13
N GLY A 54 -2.67 8.36 19.26
CA GLY A 54 -3.72 7.35 19.15
C GLY A 54 -3.21 5.97 18.77
N TYR A 55 -2.31 5.89 17.78
CA TYR A 55 -1.65 4.64 17.39
C TYR A 55 -0.75 4.08 18.50
N GLY A 56 -0.12 4.94 19.30
CA GLY A 56 0.74 4.55 20.42
C GLY A 56 0.01 3.95 21.62
N LYS A 57 -1.32 4.12 21.72
CA LYS A 57 -2.12 3.83 22.93
C LYS A 57 -1.92 2.43 23.53
N TYR A 58 -1.83 1.40 22.69
CA TYR A 58 -1.71 0.01 23.16
C TYR A 58 -0.31 -0.59 22.96
N ARG A 59 0.64 0.19 22.42
CA ARG A 59 2.02 -0.25 22.15
C ARG A 59 2.07 -1.57 21.36
N ASN A 60 1.23 -1.64 20.32
CA ASN A 60 1.10 -2.78 19.44
C ASN A 60 2.41 -2.99 18.63
N PRO A 61 2.95 -4.21 18.58
CA PRO A 61 4.15 -4.51 17.80
C PRO A 61 3.99 -4.22 16.29
N TYR A 62 2.84 -4.57 15.70
CA TYR A 62 2.57 -4.40 14.27
C TYR A 62 1.61 -3.23 14.02
N HIS A 63 0.44 -3.22 14.66
CA HIS A 63 -0.60 -2.22 14.40
C HIS A 63 -0.32 -0.88 15.13
N ASN A 64 0.71 -0.16 14.67
CA ASN A 64 1.19 1.11 15.21
C ASN A 64 1.36 2.19 14.11
N GLN A 65 1.90 3.36 14.47
CA GLN A 65 2.06 4.49 13.55
C GLN A 65 3.02 4.19 12.39
N VAL A 66 4.03 3.34 12.60
CA VAL A 66 4.98 2.95 11.54
C VAL A 66 4.27 2.12 10.47
N HIS A 67 3.34 1.23 10.85
CA HIS A 67 2.52 0.49 9.89
C HIS A 67 1.63 1.43 9.09
N ALA A 68 0.97 2.38 9.77
CA ALA A 68 0.17 3.40 9.11
C ALA A 68 1.01 4.25 8.12
N ALA A 69 2.25 4.58 8.47
CA ALA A 69 3.19 5.28 7.62
C ALA A 69 3.58 4.43 6.39
N ASP A 70 3.86 3.14 6.57
CA ASP A 70 4.20 2.21 5.48
C ASP A 70 3.05 2.07 4.48
N VAL A 71 1.82 1.87 4.97
CA VAL A 71 0.62 1.77 4.13
C VAL A 71 0.40 3.08 3.38
N THR A 72 0.52 4.23 4.05
CA THR A 72 0.36 5.54 3.42
C THR A 72 1.36 5.77 2.27
N GLN A 73 2.64 5.46 2.51
CA GLN A 73 3.67 5.56 1.48
C GLN A 73 3.47 4.54 0.37
N THR A 74 3.02 3.33 0.69
CA THR A 74 2.77 2.26 -0.28
C THR A 74 1.62 2.64 -1.22
N VAL A 75 0.52 3.19 -0.69
CA VAL A 75 -0.59 3.73 -1.49
C VAL A 75 -0.09 4.77 -2.49
N HIS A 76 0.73 5.71 -2.03
CA HIS A 76 1.36 6.73 -2.89
C HIS A 76 2.26 6.10 -3.97
N CYS A 77 3.10 5.15 -3.59
CA CYS A 77 3.96 4.42 -4.52
C CYS A 77 3.13 3.68 -5.58
N PHE A 78 2.07 2.97 -5.20
CA PHE A 78 1.19 2.25 -6.12
C PHE A 78 0.51 3.19 -7.10
N LEU A 79 -0.03 4.31 -6.62
CA LEU A 79 -0.65 5.33 -7.46
C LEU A 79 0.31 5.89 -8.52
N LEU A 80 1.58 6.10 -8.18
CA LEU A 80 2.61 6.54 -9.12
C LEU A 80 3.00 5.45 -10.11
N ARG A 81 3.29 4.24 -9.62
CA ARG A 81 3.85 3.13 -10.42
C ARG A 81 2.82 2.47 -11.33
N THR A 82 1.54 2.60 -11.04
CA THR A 82 0.45 2.09 -11.89
C THR A 82 -0.06 3.13 -12.88
N GLY A 83 0.36 4.39 -12.77
CA GLY A 83 -0.19 5.49 -13.57
C GLY A 83 -1.65 5.85 -13.21
N MET A 84 -2.19 5.36 -12.09
CA MET A 84 -3.53 5.69 -11.63
C MET A 84 -3.67 7.15 -11.13
N LEU A 85 -2.53 7.80 -10.84
CA LEU A 85 -2.45 9.24 -10.60
C LEU A 85 -2.08 9.97 -11.90
N VAL A 86 -2.95 10.85 -12.42
CA VAL A 86 -2.57 11.71 -13.55
C VAL A 86 -1.60 12.76 -13.02
N ARG A 87 -0.42 12.86 -13.65
CA ARG A 87 0.46 14.02 -13.46
C ARG A 87 -0.25 15.25 -14.01
N GLY A 88 -0.91 16.01 -13.14
CA GLY A 88 -1.42 17.35 -13.46
C GLY A 88 -0.28 18.36 -13.31
N ARG A 89 -0.05 19.15 -14.36
CA ARG A 89 1.03 20.14 -14.45
C ARG A 89 0.91 21.22 -13.38
N GLN A 90 1.97 21.48 -12.62
CA GLN A 90 2.15 22.75 -11.90
C GLN A 90 2.54 23.82 -12.92
N GLY A 91 1.57 24.65 -13.31
CA GLY A 91 1.81 25.81 -14.16
C GLY A 91 0.64 26.77 -14.07
N GLY A 92 0.75 27.80 -13.24
CA GLY A 92 0.15 29.12 -13.43
C GLY A 92 -1.33 29.25 -13.85
N SER A 93 -2.25 28.34 -13.50
CA SER A 93 -3.70 28.62 -13.37
C SER A 93 -4.46 27.37 -12.94
N ARG A 94 -4.94 27.36 -11.68
CA ARG A 94 -6.04 26.53 -11.10
C ARG A 94 -6.24 25.08 -11.60
N GLY A 95 -5.19 24.34 -11.95
CA GLY A 95 -5.23 22.89 -12.19
C GLY A 95 -4.23 22.17 -11.28
N GLY A 96 -4.69 21.52 -10.22
CA GLY A 96 -3.84 20.65 -9.39
C GLY A 96 -3.69 19.25 -10.00
N PRO A 97 -2.80 18.39 -9.45
CA PRO A 97 -2.75 16.98 -9.81
C PRO A 97 -4.14 16.36 -9.62
N GLY A 98 -4.69 15.78 -10.69
CA GLY A 98 -5.95 15.06 -10.66
C GLY A 98 -5.66 13.57 -10.59
N LEU A 99 -6.40 12.82 -9.79
CA LEU A 99 -6.52 11.39 -10.04
C LEU A 99 -7.04 11.21 -11.48
N CYS A 100 -6.74 10.09 -12.16
CA CYS A 100 -7.39 9.71 -13.46
C CYS A 100 -8.93 9.70 -13.35
N LEU A 101 -9.42 9.81 -12.13
CA LEU A 101 -10.75 10.03 -11.68
C LEU A 101 -11.11 11.53 -11.80
N GLY A 102 -11.49 12.00 -13.00
CA GLY A 102 -11.96 13.37 -13.24
C GLY A 102 -13.05 13.86 -12.25
N PRO A 103 -13.33 15.18 -12.21
CA PRO A 103 -14.14 15.79 -11.16
C PRO A 103 -15.57 15.27 -11.19
N GLY A 104 -15.96 14.51 -10.17
CA GLY A 104 -17.37 14.32 -9.83
C GLY A 104 -17.90 15.57 -9.15
N PRO A 105 -19.22 15.83 -9.21
CA PRO A 105 -19.80 17.02 -8.59
C PRO A 105 -19.49 17.05 -7.10
N VAL A 106 -19.04 18.21 -6.63
CA VAL A 106 -18.87 18.50 -5.20
C VAL A 106 -20.26 18.56 -4.59
N VAL A 107 -20.73 17.44 -4.07
CA VAL A 107 -21.87 17.42 -3.15
C VAL A 107 -21.28 17.51 -1.75
N GLY A 108 -21.54 18.65 -1.10
CA GLY A 108 -21.16 18.90 0.28
C GLY A 108 -21.66 17.80 1.21
N GLY A 109 -20.86 17.52 2.24
CA GLY A 109 -21.26 16.61 3.31
C GLY A 109 -20.88 15.14 3.08
N GLN A 110 -19.59 14.85 2.87
CA GLN A 110 -19.08 13.51 3.14
C GLN A 110 -17.98 13.58 4.20
N ARG A 111 -18.38 13.08 5.37
CA ARG A 111 -17.59 12.92 6.59
C ARG A 111 -16.34 12.10 6.28
N TRP A 112 -15.16 12.60 6.67
CA TRP A 112 -13.91 11.85 6.79
C TRP A 112 -14.15 10.59 7.63
N SER A 113 -14.62 9.50 7.02
CA SER A 113 -15.18 8.37 7.77
C SER A 113 -14.65 7.01 7.31
N CYS A 114 -13.64 7.00 6.44
CA CYS A 114 -12.92 5.77 6.08
C CYS A 114 -11.70 5.52 7.00
N TRP A 115 -10.97 6.57 7.42
CA TRP A 115 -9.81 6.40 8.32
C TRP A 115 -10.21 6.11 9.77
N SER A 116 -11.41 6.51 10.19
CA SER A 116 -11.81 6.44 11.61
C SER A 116 -12.64 5.21 11.99
N ARG A 117 -13.36 4.57 11.07
CA ARG A 117 -14.28 3.47 11.45
C ARG A 117 -13.59 2.14 11.73
N GLY A 118 -12.39 1.91 11.20
CA GLY A 118 -11.56 0.76 11.61
C GLY A 118 -10.94 0.93 13.01
N CYS A 119 -10.78 2.18 13.48
CA CYS A 119 -10.05 2.46 14.72
C CYS A 119 -10.94 2.81 15.92
N LEU A 120 -12.19 3.26 15.73
CA LEU A 120 -13.07 3.78 16.79
C LEU A 120 -14.36 2.97 17.04
N LEU A 121 -14.27 1.63 17.15
CA LEU A 121 -15.37 0.81 17.70
C LEU A 121 -15.06 0.34 19.14
N PRO A 122 -15.98 0.51 20.10
CA PRO A 122 -15.84 0.04 21.48
C PRO A 122 -15.74 -1.49 21.59
N ARG A 123 -15.12 -1.92 22.68
CA ARG A 123 -14.82 -3.30 23.11
C ARG A 123 -15.98 -4.29 22.89
N ARG A 124 -15.84 -5.14 21.87
CA ARG A 124 -16.18 -6.58 21.77
C ARG A 124 -16.21 -6.91 20.27
N HIS A 125 -15.56 -7.99 19.85
CA HIS A 125 -15.40 -8.42 18.44
C HIS A 125 -14.27 -7.78 17.62
N ARG A 126 -13.12 -7.46 18.24
CA ARG A 126 -11.88 -7.13 17.50
C ARG A 126 -10.87 -8.29 17.49
N HIS A 127 -11.37 -9.51 17.60
CA HIS A 127 -10.59 -10.74 17.53
C HIS A 127 -11.15 -11.53 16.34
N LEU A 128 -10.32 -11.75 15.31
CA LEU A 128 -10.57 -12.43 14.00
C LEU A 128 -10.69 -11.57 12.73
N ALA A 129 -10.86 -10.24 12.77
CA ALA A 129 -11.39 -9.51 11.60
C ALA A 129 -10.42 -8.59 10.81
N THR A 130 -9.10 -8.58 11.03
CA THR A 130 -8.17 -7.72 10.24
C THR A 130 -7.12 -8.45 9.42
N ALA A 131 -7.09 -9.79 9.42
CA ALA A 131 -6.23 -10.54 8.48
C ALA A 131 -7.01 -11.24 7.34
N LEU A 132 -8.34 -11.40 7.44
CA LEU A 132 -9.14 -12.14 6.44
C LEU A 132 -10.57 -11.59 6.19
N SER A 133 -10.91 -10.37 6.60
CA SER A 133 -12.31 -9.89 6.54
C SER A 133 -12.58 -8.58 5.76
N PRO A 134 -12.16 -8.46 4.49
CA PRO A 134 -12.95 -7.71 3.51
C PRO A 134 -13.89 -8.61 2.69
N TRP A 135 -13.75 -9.94 2.75
CA TRP A 135 -14.49 -10.86 1.87
C TRP A 135 -15.92 -11.21 2.31
N GLN A 136 -16.44 -10.58 3.38
CA GLN A 136 -17.82 -10.78 3.79
C GLN A 136 -18.46 -9.41 4.02
N TRP A 137 -19.16 -8.88 3.01
CA TRP A 137 -20.23 -7.84 2.97
C TRP A 137 -20.20 -7.23 1.54
N HIS A 138 -21.18 -7.30 0.65
CA HIS A 138 -22.61 -7.56 0.69
C HIS A 138 -22.96 -8.55 -0.43
N GLN A 139 -23.65 -9.64 -0.09
CA GLN A 139 -24.51 -10.34 -1.02
C GLN A 139 -25.71 -9.39 -1.21
N ASP A 140 -25.83 -8.78 -2.39
CA ASP A 140 -27.07 -8.11 -2.77
C ASP A 140 -28.16 -9.19 -2.81
N ASP A 141 -29.10 -9.11 -1.87
CA ASP A 141 -30.40 -9.72 -2.02
C ASP A 141 -31.09 -9.04 -3.20
N GLY A 142 -31.09 -9.72 -4.35
CA GLY A 142 -31.86 -9.31 -5.52
C GLY A 142 -31.14 -9.43 -6.84
N ASP A 143 -30.77 -10.66 -7.24
CA ASP A 143 -31.21 -11.16 -8.55
C ASP A 143 -30.88 -12.65 -8.67
N ARG A 144 -31.96 -13.43 -8.80
CA ARG A 144 -31.94 -14.88 -8.96
C ARG A 144 -31.46 -15.19 -10.38
N VAL A 145 -30.17 -15.42 -10.57
CA VAL A 145 -29.66 -16.07 -11.79
C VAL A 145 -29.34 -17.52 -11.45
N THR A 146 -30.28 -18.40 -11.78
CA THR A 146 -30.09 -19.85 -11.78
C THR A 146 -29.07 -20.22 -12.85
N TYR A 147 -27.90 -20.74 -12.45
CA TYR A 147 -27.00 -21.43 -13.37
C TYR A 147 -27.51 -22.86 -13.57
N GLY A 148 -28.23 -23.08 -14.67
CA GLY A 148 -28.49 -24.41 -15.18
C GLY A 148 -27.24 -24.98 -15.85
N LEU A 149 -26.84 -26.17 -15.45
CA LEU A 149 -25.83 -26.99 -16.13
C LEU A 149 -26.34 -27.37 -17.53
N GLY A 150 -25.60 -27.01 -18.58
CA GLY A 150 -25.78 -27.62 -19.91
C GLY A 150 -25.44 -26.71 -21.09
N GLY A 151 -24.54 -27.18 -21.96
CA GLY A 151 -24.47 -26.77 -23.37
C GLY A 151 -23.43 -25.71 -23.71
N GLY A 152 -22.36 -26.15 -24.39
CA GLY A 152 -21.30 -25.26 -24.88
C GLY A 152 -21.78 -24.30 -25.96
N HIS A 153 -21.43 -23.02 -25.83
CA HIS A 153 -21.52 -22.05 -26.92
C HIS A 153 -20.33 -21.09 -26.90
N ARG A 154 -19.62 -21.13 -28.04
CA ARG A 154 -18.66 -20.19 -28.61
C ARG A 154 -18.87 -18.73 -28.12
N TRP A 155 -17.83 -18.15 -27.51
CA TRP A 155 -17.79 -16.73 -27.13
C TRP A 155 -17.70 -15.85 -28.37
N ALA A 156 -18.85 -15.50 -28.94
CA ALA A 156 -18.94 -14.47 -29.97
C ALA A 156 -18.67 -13.09 -29.33
N HIS A 157 -17.76 -12.35 -29.95
CA HIS A 157 -17.41 -10.96 -29.67
C HIS A 157 -18.67 -10.07 -29.48
N ARG A 158 -19.09 -9.83 -28.23
CA ARG A 158 -19.94 -8.67 -27.91
C ARG A 158 -19.04 -7.48 -27.57
N ARG A 159 -18.89 -6.57 -28.54
CA ARG A 159 -18.43 -5.19 -28.29
C ARG A 159 -19.59 -4.41 -27.63
N GLY A 160 -19.86 -4.69 -26.36
CA GLY A 160 -20.65 -3.80 -25.50
C GLY A 160 -19.72 -2.84 -24.73
N PRO A 161 -20.18 -1.66 -24.30
CA PRO A 161 -19.37 -0.81 -23.42
C PRO A 161 -19.04 -1.59 -22.15
N PHE A 162 -17.74 -1.69 -21.83
CA PHE A 162 -17.28 -2.33 -20.60
C PHE A 162 -18.00 -1.68 -19.40
N PRO A 163 -18.44 -2.46 -18.39
CA PRO A 163 -18.99 -1.89 -17.17
C PRO A 163 -17.94 -0.93 -16.57
N ARG A 164 -18.35 0.31 -16.31
CA ARG A 164 -17.47 1.31 -15.69
C ARG A 164 -17.00 0.76 -14.35
N ILE A 165 -15.69 0.60 -14.20
CA ILE A 165 -15.09 0.16 -12.95
C ILE A 165 -15.38 1.24 -11.88
N ASP A 166 -15.98 0.82 -10.77
CA ASP A 166 -16.31 1.73 -9.66
C ASP A 166 -15.02 2.22 -9.00
N LYS A 167 -14.83 3.54 -9.05
CA LYS A 167 -13.67 4.25 -8.49
C LYS A 167 -13.47 3.95 -7.01
N SER A 168 -14.56 3.86 -6.25
CA SER A 168 -14.51 3.57 -4.82
C SER A 168 -13.97 2.16 -4.57
N LYS A 169 -14.45 1.17 -5.33
CA LYS A 169 -14.00 -0.22 -5.24
C LYS A 169 -12.53 -0.36 -5.60
N VAL A 170 -12.04 0.38 -6.60
CA VAL A 170 -10.61 0.40 -6.96
C VAL A 170 -9.76 0.98 -5.84
N LEU A 171 -10.16 2.12 -5.26
CA LEU A 171 -9.41 2.73 -4.16
C LEU A 171 -9.41 1.82 -2.92
N SER A 172 -10.52 1.13 -2.65
CA SER A 172 -10.58 0.11 -1.59
C SER A 172 -9.63 -1.06 -1.86
N LEU A 173 -9.58 -1.58 -3.08
CA LEU A 173 -8.64 -2.65 -3.46
C LEU A 173 -7.18 -2.18 -3.32
N LEU A 174 -6.87 -0.97 -3.78
CA LEU A 174 -5.52 -0.40 -3.70
C LEU A 174 -5.08 -0.22 -2.24
N LEU A 175 -5.96 0.30 -1.38
CA LEU A 175 -5.68 0.43 0.05
C LEU A 175 -5.50 -0.94 0.71
N HIS A 176 -6.35 -1.92 0.37
CA HIS A 176 -6.22 -3.28 0.89
C HIS A 176 -4.89 -3.93 0.49
N ALA A 177 -4.51 -3.84 -0.79
CA ALA A 177 -3.24 -4.34 -1.27
C ALA A 177 -2.05 -3.67 -0.58
N ALA A 178 -2.14 -2.37 -0.30
CA ALA A 178 -1.12 -1.63 0.44
C ALA A 178 -0.99 -2.10 1.90
N ASP A 179 -2.11 -2.40 2.56
CA ASP A 179 -2.17 -2.88 3.95
C ASP A 179 -1.50 -4.25 4.14
N ILE A 180 -1.61 -5.13 3.14
CA ILE A 180 -0.98 -6.46 3.14
C ILE A 180 0.33 -6.51 2.31
N SER A 181 0.94 -5.37 2.01
CA SER A 181 2.00 -5.28 1.00
C SER A 181 3.39 -5.74 1.44
N HIS A 182 3.66 -5.90 2.74
CA HIS A 182 5.02 -6.18 3.20
C HIS A 182 5.69 -7.43 2.59
N PRO A 183 4.99 -8.51 2.16
CA PRO A 183 5.62 -9.63 1.45
C PRO A 183 6.08 -9.29 0.03
N THR A 184 5.66 -8.14 -0.50
CA THR A 184 6.13 -7.61 -1.79
C THR A 184 7.32 -6.65 -1.63
N LYS A 185 7.83 -6.46 -0.41
CA LYS A 185 9.00 -5.61 -0.13
C LYS A 185 10.28 -6.46 0.03
N GLN A 186 11.42 -5.78 0.17
CA GLN A 186 12.69 -6.44 0.47
C GLN A 186 12.59 -7.30 1.73
N TRP A 187 13.31 -8.42 1.75
CA TRP A 187 13.28 -9.38 2.86
C TRP A 187 13.50 -8.75 4.23
N SER A 188 14.44 -7.81 4.38
CA SER A 188 14.73 -7.13 5.66
C SER A 188 13.51 -6.40 6.23
N VAL A 189 12.70 -5.79 5.36
CA VAL A 189 11.45 -5.12 5.73
C VAL A 189 10.35 -6.16 5.97
N HIS A 190 10.22 -7.14 5.07
CA HIS A 190 9.21 -8.19 5.18
C HIS A 190 9.35 -9.00 6.47
N SER A 191 10.55 -9.50 6.77
CA SER A 191 10.81 -10.35 7.94
C SER A 191 10.57 -9.59 9.24
N ARG A 192 10.91 -8.29 9.26
CA ARG A 192 10.66 -7.41 10.40
C ARG A 192 9.17 -7.19 10.63
N TRP A 193 8.39 -6.95 9.58
CA TRP A 193 6.93 -6.86 9.68
C TRP A 193 6.29 -8.18 10.10
N THR A 194 6.74 -9.31 9.53
CA THR A 194 6.26 -10.65 9.94
C THR A 194 6.55 -10.91 11.42
N LYS A 195 7.77 -10.62 11.90
CA LYS A 195 8.14 -10.76 13.32
C LYS A 195 7.23 -9.93 14.22
N ALA A 196 6.99 -8.67 13.87
CA ALA A 196 6.10 -7.80 14.60
C ALA A 196 4.65 -8.35 14.64
N LEU A 197 4.13 -8.84 13.50
CA LEU A 197 2.77 -9.38 13.45
C LEU A 197 2.62 -10.65 14.28
N MET A 198 3.58 -11.57 14.20
CA MET A 198 3.56 -12.81 15.00
C MET A 198 3.60 -12.51 16.49
N GLU A 199 4.46 -11.58 16.93
CA GLU A 199 4.50 -11.15 18.34
C GLU A 199 3.15 -10.57 18.79
N GLU A 200 2.44 -9.85 17.93
CA GLU A 200 1.11 -9.34 18.26
C GLU A 200 0.06 -10.45 18.38
N PHE A 201 0.07 -11.44 17.47
CA PHE A 201 -0.79 -12.62 17.57
C PHE A 201 -0.49 -13.45 18.81
N PHE A 202 0.78 -13.60 19.17
CA PHE A 202 1.18 -14.34 20.35
C PHE A 202 0.76 -13.65 21.64
N ARG A 203 0.85 -12.31 21.71
CA ARG A 203 0.27 -11.55 22.83
C ARG A 203 -1.25 -11.69 22.94
N GLN A 204 -1.94 -11.93 21.82
CA GLN A 204 -3.36 -12.26 21.87
C GLN A 204 -3.55 -13.67 22.43
N GLY A 205 -2.79 -14.66 21.96
CA GLY A 205 -2.85 -16.03 22.43
C GLY A 205 -2.56 -16.15 23.93
N ASP A 206 -1.56 -15.43 24.44
CA ASP A 206 -1.25 -15.43 25.88
C ASP A 206 -2.47 -14.96 26.70
N LYS A 207 -3.18 -13.94 26.23
CA LYS A 207 -4.41 -13.46 26.88
C LYS A 207 -5.57 -14.44 26.75
N GLU A 208 -5.69 -15.12 25.61
CA GLU A 208 -6.68 -16.19 25.43
C GLU A 208 -6.42 -17.32 26.45
N ALA A 209 -5.16 -17.73 26.62
CA ALA A 209 -4.76 -18.72 27.62
C ALA A 209 -5.05 -18.25 29.06
N GLU A 210 -4.72 -17.00 29.41
CA GLU A 210 -5.04 -16.39 30.72
C GLU A 210 -6.55 -16.40 31.02
N LEU A 211 -7.38 -16.22 30.00
CA LEU A 211 -8.83 -16.23 30.10
C LEU A 211 -9.44 -17.64 30.00
N GLY A 212 -8.63 -18.68 29.82
CA GLY A 212 -9.09 -20.06 29.61
C GLY A 212 -9.85 -20.25 28.29
N LEU A 213 -9.58 -19.42 27.29
CA LEU A 213 -10.16 -19.50 25.95
C LEU A 213 -9.28 -20.38 25.04
N PRO A 214 -9.87 -21.05 24.04
CA PRO A 214 -9.08 -21.72 23.01
C PRO A 214 -8.28 -20.69 22.20
N PHE A 215 -7.04 -21.05 21.83
CA PHE A 215 -6.21 -20.20 20.99
C PHE A 215 -6.86 -19.94 19.63
N SER A 216 -6.88 -18.68 19.23
CA SER A 216 -7.15 -18.29 17.85
C SER A 216 -6.07 -18.86 16.91
N PRO A 217 -6.40 -19.10 15.63
CA PRO A 217 -5.41 -19.53 14.65
C PRO A 217 -4.16 -18.63 14.66
N LEU A 218 -2.98 -19.25 14.63
CA LEU A 218 -1.66 -18.58 14.64
C LEU A 218 -1.31 -17.81 15.93
N CYS A 219 -2.14 -17.88 16.97
CA CYS A 219 -1.92 -17.15 18.22
C CYS A 219 -1.14 -17.97 19.28
N ASP A 220 -0.93 -19.26 19.06
CA ASP A 220 -0.11 -20.10 19.94
C ASP A 220 1.37 -20.06 19.52
N ARG A 221 2.20 -19.36 20.30
CA ARG A 221 3.64 -19.23 20.08
C ARG A 221 4.41 -20.56 20.09
N THR A 222 3.86 -21.62 20.69
CA THR A 222 4.53 -22.92 20.79
C THR A 222 4.32 -23.79 19.55
N SER A 223 3.12 -23.76 18.98
CA SER A 223 2.73 -24.63 17.86
C SER A 223 2.72 -23.95 16.49
N THR A 224 2.72 -22.62 16.43
CA THR A 224 2.55 -21.87 15.17
C THR A 224 3.73 -22.04 14.21
N LEU A 225 3.45 -22.66 13.05
CA LEU A 225 4.39 -22.86 11.94
C LEU A 225 4.51 -21.62 11.04
N VAL A 226 5.25 -20.62 11.49
CA VAL A 226 5.34 -19.29 10.85
C VAL A 226 5.68 -19.36 9.36
N ALA A 227 6.71 -20.13 8.99
CA ALA A 227 7.18 -20.17 7.60
C ALA A 227 6.10 -20.72 6.65
N GLN A 228 5.45 -21.82 7.02
CA GLN A 228 4.34 -22.41 6.26
C GLN A 228 3.16 -21.44 6.16
N SER A 229 2.82 -20.77 7.26
CA SER A 229 1.74 -19.77 7.27
C SER A 229 2.04 -18.58 6.36
N GLN A 230 3.29 -18.07 6.33
CA GLN A 230 3.69 -16.99 5.44
C GLN A 230 3.69 -17.40 3.97
N ILE A 231 4.14 -18.62 3.64
CA ILE A 231 4.05 -19.17 2.28
C ILE A 231 2.58 -19.22 1.84
N GLY A 232 1.70 -19.75 2.68
CA GLY A 232 0.26 -19.79 2.41
C GLY A 232 -0.35 -18.40 2.24
N PHE A 233 0.04 -17.43 3.08
CA PHE A 233 -0.43 -16.05 2.96
C PHE A 233 -0.01 -15.40 1.64
N ILE A 234 1.23 -15.63 1.19
CA ILE A 234 1.72 -15.14 -0.10
C ILE A 234 0.90 -15.74 -1.25
N ASP A 235 0.74 -17.06 -1.27
CA ASP A 235 0.12 -17.78 -2.39
C ASP A 235 -1.40 -17.56 -2.49
N PHE A 236 -2.09 -17.53 -1.35
CA PHE A 236 -3.55 -17.53 -1.32
C PHE A 236 -4.18 -16.16 -1.09
N ILE A 237 -3.41 -15.18 -0.61
CA ILE A 237 -3.93 -13.83 -0.31
C ILE A 237 -3.20 -12.75 -1.08
N VAL A 238 -1.87 -12.66 -0.95
CA VAL A 238 -1.10 -11.54 -1.52
C VAL A 238 -1.05 -11.63 -3.04
N GLU A 239 -0.62 -12.75 -3.61
CA GLU A 239 -0.49 -12.90 -5.06
C GLU A 239 -1.83 -12.68 -5.80
N PRO A 240 -2.96 -13.30 -5.41
CA PRO A 240 -4.26 -13.01 -6.03
C PRO A 240 -4.66 -11.53 -5.94
N THR A 241 -4.43 -10.89 -4.79
CA THR A 241 -4.75 -9.47 -4.59
C THR A 241 -3.96 -8.56 -5.52
N PHE A 242 -2.64 -8.78 -5.63
CA PHE A 242 -1.77 -7.97 -6.49
C PHE A 242 -2.00 -8.24 -7.97
N SER A 243 -2.34 -9.48 -8.33
CA SER A 243 -2.74 -9.82 -9.70
C SER A 243 -3.98 -9.04 -10.12
N VAL A 244 -5.05 -9.07 -9.31
CA VAL A 244 -6.29 -8.33 -9.59
C VAL A 244 -6.05 -6.82 -9.60
N LEU A 245 -5.26 -6.28 -8.67
CA LEU A 245 -4.92 -4.85 -8.66
C LEU A 245 -4.22 -4.44 -9.97
N THR A 246 -3.27 -5.25 -10.45
CA THR A 246 -2.54 -4.97 -11.69
C THR A 246 -3.47 -4.99 -12.89
N ASP A 247 -4.37 -5.99 -12.97
CA ASP A 247 -5.35 -6.10 -14.06
C ASP A 247 -6.35 -4.94 -14.06
N VAL A 248 -6.77 -4.47 -12.89
CA VAL A 248 -7.62 -3.28 -12.75
C VAL A 248 -6.88 -2.02 -13.21
N ALA A 249 -5.62 -1.85 -12.82
CA ALA A 249 -4.80 -0.74 -13.26
C ALA A 249 -4.60 -0.72 -14.77
N GLU A 250 -4.28 -1.86 -15.39
CA GLU A 250 -4.17 -2.01 -16.85
C GLU A 250 -5.47 -1.58 -17.55
N LYS A 251 -6.63 -2.08 -17.10
CA LYS A 251 -7.93 -1.74 -17.69
C LYS A 251 -8.31 -0.28 -17.52
N MET A 252 -7.83 0.39 -16.48
CA MET A 252 -8.14 1.81 -16.24
C MET A 252 -7.22 2.76 -17.00
N VAL A 253 -5.92 2.45 -17.08
CA VAL A 253 -4.91 3.40 -17.55
C VAL A 253 -4.65 3.26 -19.06
N LEU A 254 -4.72 2.04 -19.63
CA LEU A 254 -4.45 1.82 -21.05
C LEU A 254 -5.43 2.55 -21.99
N PRO A 255 -6.77 2.52 -21.78
CA PRO A 255 -7.69 3.23 -22.67
C PRO A 255 -7.44 4.75 -22.68
N LEU A 256 -7.11 5.32 -21.52
CA LEU A 256 -6.79 6.74 -21.38
C LEU A 256 -5.51 7.15 -22.13
N ALA A 257 -4.54 6.24 -22.23
CA ALA A 257 -3.31 6.45 -22.98
C ALA A 257 -3.54 6.33 -24.50
N GLU A 258 -4.40 5.41 -24.94
CA GLU A 258 -4.75 5.23 -26.36
C GLU A 258 -5.58 6.39 -26.93
N ASP A 259 -6.51 6.94 -26.15
CA ASP A 259 -7.30 8.10 -26.58
C ASP A 259 -6.42 9.35 -26.77
N ARG A 260 -5.37 9.50 -25.96
CA ARG A 260 -4.39 10.60 -26.05
C ARG A 260 -3.49 10.49 -27.27
N THR A 261 -3.07 9.29 -27.65
CA THR A 261 -2.23 9.09 -28.85
C THR A 261 -3.01 9.29 -30.14
N LYS A 262 -4.27 8.83 -30.20
CA LYS A 262 -5.17 9.06 -31.35
C LYS A 262 -5.49 10.55 -31.58
N ALA A 263 -5.66 11.32 -30.51
CA ALA A 263 -5.88 12.77 -30.61
C ALA A 263 -4.68 13.54 -31.20
N LYS A 264 -3.44 13.05 -31.01
CA LYS A 264 -2.22 13.64 -31.59
C LYS A 264 -2.04 13.33 -33.09
N GLY A 265 -2.61 12.22 -33.59
CA GLY A 265 -2.43 11.74 -34.97
C GLY A 265 -3.36 12.36 -36.02
N ASN A 266 -4.35 13.18 -35.63
CA ASN A 266 -5.35 13.77 -36.53
C ASN A 266 -5.32 15.31 -36.46
N PRO A 267 -4.62 16.01 -37.38
CA PRO A 267 -4.58 17.48 -37.38
C PRO A 267 -5.93 18.14 -37.73
N ALA A 268 -6.83 17.40 -38.39
CA ALA A 268 -8.07 17.92 -38.98
C ALA A 268 -9.21 18.19 -37.97
N ALA A 269 -9.10 17.75 -36.71
CA ALA A 269 -10.12 17.99 -35.68
C ALA A 269 -9.93 19.29 -34.89
N SER A 270 -8.97 20.14 -35.27
CA SER A 270 -8.56 21.32 -34.49
C SER A 270 -9.19 22.66 -34.93
N GLN A 271 -10.20 22.66 -35.80
CA GLN A 271 -10.80 23.91 -36.31
C GLN A 271 -12.08 24.40 -35.61
N GLN A 272 -12.51 23.80 -34.50
CA GLN A 272 -13.68 24.30 -33.77
C GLN A 272 -13.52 24.23 -32.25
N ALA A 273 -12.52 24.95 -31.73
CA ALA A 273 -12.55 25.44 -30.36
C ALA A 273 -11.84 26.78 -30.28
N SER A 274 -12.65 27.80 -30.02
CA SER A 274 -12.30 29.21 -29.83
C SER A 274 -11.03 29.42 -29.00
N SER A 275 -10.19 30.29 -29.53
CA SER A 275 -9.09 31.03 -28.91
C SER A 275 -9.20 31.23 -27.40
N GLN A 276 -8.12 30.89 -26.66
CA GLN A 276 -7.36 31.81 -25.80
C GLN A 276 -6.58 31.08 -24.68
N TRP A 277 -5.61 30.24 -25.04
CA TRP A 277 -4.34 30.04 -24.31
C TRP A 277 -3.53 28.97 -25.04
N ARG A 278 -2.46 29.35 -25.75
CA ARG A 278 -1.44 28.40 -26.20
C ARG A 278 -0.13 28.86 -25.58
N GLN A 279 0.24 28.23 -24.47
CA GLN A 279 1.60 28.26 -23.96
C GLN A 279 2.21 26.88 -24.17
N THR A 280 2.99 26.80 -25.24
CA THR A 280 3.95 25.75 -25.55
C THR A 280 5.13 25.82 -24.57
N SER A 281 5.20 24.90 -23.61
CA SER A 281 6.45 24.40 -23.01
C SER A 281 6.12 23.26 -22.02
N LEU A 282 6.93 22.21 -21.95
CA LEU A 282 6.96 21.18 -20.88
C LEU A 282 5.73 20.27 -20.65
N ASP A 283 5.14 19.73 -21.72
CA ASP A 283 4.35 18.48 -21.71
C ASP A 283 5.17 17.37 -22.39
N GLU A 284 6.36 17.06 -21.85
CA GLU A 284 7.17 15.93 -22.34
C GLU A 284 6.55 14.59 -21.92
N HIS A 285 6.13 13.85 -22.95
CA HIS A 285 6.25 12.39 -23.10
C HIS A 285 5.74 11.50 -21.94
N LEU A 286 4.43 11.23 -21.93
CA LEU A 286 3.94 9.92 -21.49
C LEU A 286 3.30 9.26 -22.71
N GLU A 287 4.13 8.61 -23.52
CA GLU A 287 3.67 7.86 -24.67
C GLU A 287 3.03 6.54 -24.20
N LEU A 288 2.16 5.94 -25.02
CA LEU A 288 1.50 4.66 -24.67
C LEU A 288 2.50 3.55 -24.29
N GLY A 289 3.71 3.62 -24.83
CA GLY A 289 4.82 2.74 -24.48
C GLY A 289 5.27 2.88 -23.02
N ASP A 290 5.34 4.10 -22.49
CA ASP A 290 5.80 4.39 -21.14
C ASP A 290 4.81 3.84 -20.09
N VAL A 291 3.50 4.01 -20.35
CA VAL A 291 2.43 3.48 -19.47
C VAL A 291 2.46 1.95 -19.41
N LYS A 292 2.67 1.28 -20.54
CA LYS A 292 2.81 -0.18 -20.59
C LYS A 292 4.06 -0.64 -19.86
N ALA A 293 5.17 0.08 -20.02
CA ALA A 293 6.42 -0.19 -19.32
C ALA A 293 6.27 -0.01 -17.80
N ASP A 294 5.56 1.01 -17.33
CA ASP A 294 5.27 1.24 -15.92
C ASP A 294 4.46 0.09 -15.31
N LEU A 295 3.39 -0.35 -15.98
CA LEU A 295 2.56 -1.47 -15.52
C LEU A 295 3.32 -2.81 -15.54
N ALA A 296 4.12 -3.07 -16.58
CA ALA A 296 5.01 -4.23 -16.64
C ALA A 296 6.08 -4.17 -15.52
N GLY A 297 6.61 -2.98 -15.26
CA GLY A 297 7.53 -2.71 -14.15
C GLY A 297 6.90 -2.94 -12.79
N PHE A 298 5.65 -2.51 -12.60
CA PHE A 298 4.86 -2.77 -11.39
C PHE A 298 4.69 -4.27 -11.17
N ARG A 299 4.22 -5.00 -12.20
CA ARG A 299 4.00 -6.45 -12.15
C ARG A 299 5.28 -7.22 -11.83
N SER A 300 6.35 -6.95 -12.57
CA SER A 300 7.65 -7.61 -12.37
C SER A 300 8.25 -7.32 -11.00
N THR A 301 8.06 -6.10 -10.46
CA THR A 301 8.59 -5.72 -9.13
C THR A 301 7.95 -6.55 -8.02
N TRP A 302 6.62 -6.56 -7.91
CA TRP A 302 5.97 -7.32 -6.82
C TRP A 302 6.15 -8.82 -7.01
N ALA A 303 6.08 -9.33 -8.25
CA ALA A 303 6.27 -10.74 -8.55
C ALA A 303 7.67 -11.22 -8.13
N LYS A 304 8.71 -10.44 -8.42
CA LYS A 304 10.08 -10.73 -7.97
C LYS A 304 10.16 -10.86 -6.45
N TYR A 305 9.66 -9.87 -5.71
CA TYR A 305 9.78 -9.88 -4.25
C TYR A 305 8.99 -11.01 -3.59
N ILE A 306 7.78 -11.32 -4.04
CA ILE A 306 7.04 -12.44 -3.47
C ILE A 306 7.75 -13.77 -3.72
N GLN A 307 8.39 -13.97 -4.89
CA GLN A 307 9.13 -15.19 -5.19
C GLN A 307 10.40 -15.29 -4.31
N GLU A 308 11.17 -14.22 -4.20
CA GLU A 308 12.36 -14.17 -3.32
C GLU A 308 11.99 -14.44 -1.86
N ASN A 309 10.93 -13.80 -1.36
CA ASN A 309 10.49 -13.94 0.02
C ASN A 309 9.91 -15.33 0.30
N LYS A 310 9.12 -15.88 -0.63
CA LYS A 310 8.61 -17.26 -0.55
C LYS A 310 9.76 -18.27 -0.52
N GLN A 311 10.80 -18.07 -1.33
CA GLN A 311 11.97 -18.94 -1.33
C GLN A 311 12.70 -18.92 0.02
N LYS A 312 12.90 -17.74 0.61
CA LYS A 312 13.49 -17.61 1.96
C LYS A 312 12.66 -18.30 3.05
N TRP A 313 11.33 -18.26 2.96
CA TRP A 313 10.48 -19.01 3.87
C TRP A 313 10.58 -20.53 3.66
N LYS A 314 10.68 -21.00 2.42
CA LYS A 314 10.89 -22.43 2.13
C LYS A 314 12.22 -22.94 2.71
N GLU A 315 13.29 -22.16 2.57
CA GLU A 315 14.60 -22.47 3.14
C GLU A 315 14.54 -22.56 4.67
N ARG A 316 13.86 -21.61 5.32
CA ARG A 316 13.64 -21.63 6.77
C ARG A 316 12.79 -22.82 7.22
N ALA A 317 11.74 -23.16 6.48
CA ALA A 317 10.92 -24.33 6.75
C ALA A 317 11.70 -25.65 6.62
N ALA A 318 12.61 -25.74 5.64
CA ALA A 318 13.46 -26.90 5.43
C ALA A 318 14.58 -27.05 6.48
N SER A 319 15.03 -25.93 7.08
CA SER A 319 16.13 -25.91 8.05
C SER A 319 15.75 -26.46 9.44
N GLY A 320 14.49 -26.82 9.68
CA GLY A 320 14.04 -27.44 10.94
C GLY A 320 14.14 -26.55 12.18
N ILE A 321 14.34 -25.24 11.99
CA ILE A 321 14.43 -24.25 13.07
C ILE A 321 13.08 -24.23 13.81
N THR A 322 13.11 -24.43 15.13
CA THR A 322 11.91 -24.43 15.96
C THR A 322 11.18 -23.08 15.87
N ASN A 323 9.85 -23.08 16.05
CA ASN A 323 8.99 -21.90 15.87
C ASN A 323 9.47 -20.65 16.64
N GLN A 324 9.99 -20.86 17.86
CA GLN A 324 10.51 -19.81 18.74
C GLN A 324 11.86 -19.25 18.24
N ALA A 325 12.81 -20.12 17.88
CA ALA A 325 14.11 -19.72 17.34
C ALA A 325 13.96 -19.02 15.98
N SER A 326 12.99 -19.47 15.16
CA SER A 326 12.72 -18.92 13.84
C SER A 326 12.35 -17.45 13.89
N ILE A 327 11.58 -17.01 14.90
CA ILE A 327 11.18 -15.60 15.08
C ILE A 327 12.28 -14.74 15.71
N GLU A 328 13.02 -15.29 16.67
CA GLU A 328 14.16 -14.59 17.28
C GLU A 328 15.23 -14.27 16.23
N GLU A 329 15.51 -15.22 15.32
CA GLU A 329 16.41 -15.08 14.17
C GLU A 329 15.89 -14.20 13.02
N LEU A 330 14.65 -13.69 13.07
CA LEU A 330 14.17 -12.68 12.11
C LEU A 330 14.64 -11.26 12.45
N SER A 331 15.34 -11.07 13.59
CA SER A 331 15.97 -9.78 13.89
C SER A 331 17.06 -9.44 12.87
N PRO A 332 17.27 -8.15 12.55
CA PRO A 332 18.30 -7.77 11.59
C PRO A 332 19.67 -8.14 12.15
N CYS A 333 20.57 -8.67 11.30
CA CYS A 333 21.99 -8.36 11.49
C CYS A 333 22.07 -6.84 11.55
N GLU A 334 22.44 -6.29 12.70
CA GLU A 334 22.88 -4.91 12.77
C GLU A 334 24.01 -4.78 11.76
N GLU A 335 23.78 -4.00 10.71
CA GLU A 335 24.84 -3.50 9.86
C GLU A 335 25.77 -2.73 10.79
N GLN A 336 26.92 -3.33 11.14
CA GLN A 336 27.91 -2.71 12.01
C GLN A 336 28.18 -1.31 11.48
N ALA A 337 27.85 -0.30 12.29
CA ALA A 337 28.30 1.05 12.03
C ALA A 337 29.84 0.99 11.87
N PRO A 338 30.42 1.61 10.82
CA PRO A 338 31.87 1.63 10.67
C PRO A 338 32.49 2.24 11.94
N PRO A 339 33.61 1.69 12.44
CA PRO A 339 34.20 2.17 13.67
C PRO A 339 34.51 3.66 13.54
N ALA A 340 34.03 4.45 14.50
CA ALA A 340 34.35 5.86 14.59
C ALA A 340 35.88 6.05 14.51
N PRO A 341 36.40 7.02 13.74
CA PRO A 341 37.83 7.22 13.63
C PRO A 341 38.40 7.51 15.03
N GLY A 342 39.34 6.67 15.44
CA GLY A 342 39.92 6.68 16.77
C GLY A 342 40.51 8.04 17.14
N ARG A 343 40.24 8.47 18.37
CA ARG A 343 40.95 9.59 19.00
C ARG A 343 42.45 9.31 18.95
N HIS A 344 43.20 10.16 18.25
CA HIS A 344 44.65 10.27 18.40
C HIS A 344 44.97 10.49 19.88
N LYS A 345 45.55 9.48 20.53
CA LYS A 345 46.40 9.69 21.70
C LYS A 345 47.78 10.07 21.18
N GLN A 346 48.11 11.36 21.20
CA GLN A 346 49.50 11.78 21.27
C GLN A 346 49.86 11.87 22.75
N ASN A 347 50.62 10.89 23.23
CA ASN A 347 51.53 11.05 24.36
C ASN A 347 52.88 10.54 23.86
N GLY A 348 53.84 11.44 23.75
CA GLY A 348 55.23 11.14 23.46
C GLY A 348 56.06 12.24 24.08
N ASP A 349 56.37 12.07 25.36
CA ASP A 349 57.50 12.72 26.03
C ASP A 349 58.43 11.62 26.53
N VAL A 350 59.71 11.98 26.63
CA VAL A 350 60.89 11.21 27.09
C VAL A 350 61.47 10.32 25.96
N GLU A 351 62.69 10.55 25.45
CA GLU A 351 63.96 11.00 26.05
C GLU A 351 64.87 11.68 25.01
#